data_AF-A0A7V2QXL9-F1
#
_entry.id   AF-A0A7V2QXL9-F1
#
_cell.length_a   1.000
_cell.length_b   1.000
_cell.length_c   1.000
_cell.angle_alpha   90.00
_cell.angle_beta   90.00
_cell.angle_gamma   90.00
#
_symmetry.space_group_name_H-M   'P 1'
#
loop_
_entity.id
_entity.type
_entity.pdbx_description
1 polymer ?
#
loop_
_entity_poly.entity_id
_entity_poly.type
_entity_poly.pdbx_seq_one_letter_code
_entity_poly.pdbx_strand_id
1 'polypeptide(L)'
;MGVIWVIAIAVVFIVKGGIGTFHEDTGFRLIYSGLLIGGLIAYLLIMRKPGQVDERDRLIMCKAPAVQLWAVIISVVIWMIALTESYWDEGHIPVVFPYLIANSLFIVNTLAHSIGILIGYQRGVSHG
;
A
#
# COMPACT_ATOMS: atom_id res chain seq x y z
N MET A 1 2.64 6.81 10.61
CA MET A 1 1.51 5.85 10.73
C MET A 1 1.56 4.72 9.71
N GLY A 2 1.62 5.00 8.40
CA GLY A 2 1.62 3.93 7.38
C GLY A 2 2.75 2.90 7.55
N VAL A 3 3.98 3.34 7.86
CA VAL A 3 5.14 2.44 8.05
C VAL A 3 4.92 1.46 9.20
N ILE A 4 4.35 1.90 10.32
CA ILE A 4 4.03 1.04 11.48
C ILE A 4 3.02 -0.03 11.06
N TRP A 5 2.01 0.36 10.28
CA TRP A 5 1.00 -0.55 9.76
C TRP A 5 1.59 -1.58 8.79
N VAL A 6 2.47 -1.14 7.88
CA VAL A 6 3.21 -2.04 6.98
C VAL A 6 4.05 -3.06 7.77
N ILE A 7 4.77 -2.61 8.80
CA ILE A 7 5.56 -3.48 9.67
C ILE A 7 4.65 -4.49 10.38
N ALA A 8 3.51 -4.05 10.92
CA ALA A 8 2.56 -4.95 11.59
C ALA A 8 2.03 -6.04 10.65
N ILE A 9 1.66 -5.68 9.41
CA ILE A 9 1.20 -6.64 8.39
C ILE A 9 2.32 -7.62 8.04
N ALA A 10 3.54 -7.13 7.80
CA ALA A 10 4.69 -7.96 7.45
C ALA A 10 5.06 -8.94 8.59
N VAL A 11 5.08 -8.47 9.84
CA VAL A 11 5.35 -9.30 11.02
C VAL A 11 4.29 -10.37 11.19
N VAL A 12 2.99 -10.02 11.11
CA VAL A 12 1.90 -11.00 11.19
C VAL A 12 2.01 -12.04 10.08
N PHE A 13 2.35 -11.62 8.86
CA PHE A 13 2.52 -12.52 7.72
C PHE A 13 3.67 -13.53 7.95
N ILE A 14 4.82 -13.04 8.40
CA ILE A 14 6.02 -13.87 8.63
C ILE A 14 5.82 -14.81 9.83
N VAL A 15 5.35 -14.28 10.96
CA VAL A 15 5.20 -15.05 12.21
C VAL A 15 4.16 -16.16 12.08
N LYS A 16 3.11 -15.97 11.28
CA LYS A 16 2.10 -17.00 11.04
C LYS A 16 2.47 -18.03 9.96
N GLY A 17 3.69 -18.00 9.42
CA GLY A 17 4.19 -19.04 8.51
C GLY A 17 4.08 -18.69 7.02
N GLY A 18 3.78 -17.44 6.68
CA GLY A 18 3.83 -16.93 5.31
C GLY A 18 2.89 -17.66 4.35
N ILE A 19 3.37 -17.91 3.12
CA ILE A 19 2.58 -18.44 2.01
C ILE A 19 2.03 -19.85 2.30
N GLY A 20 2.81 -20.70 2.98
CA GLY A 20 2.42 -22.09 3.25
C GLY A 20 1.19 -22.16 4.17
N THR A 21 1.26 -21.52 5.32
CA THR A 21 0.16 -21.50 6.31
C THR A 21 -1.02 -20.65 5.86
N PHE A 22 -0.79 -19.68 4.96
CA PHE A 22 -1.87 -18.87 4.37
C PHE A 22 -2.85 -19.70 3.53
N HIS A 23 -2.37 -20.76 2.89
CA HIS A 23 -3.23 -21.66 2.11
C HIS A 23 -4.10 -22.57 2.98
N GLU A 24 -3.58 -22.99 4.12
CA GLU A 24 -4.19 -24.02 4.96
C GLU A 24 -5.13 -23.46 6.03
N ASP A 25 -4.79 -22.31 6.62
CA ASP A 25 -5.52 -21.74 7.75
C ASP A 25 -6.48 -20.62 7.31
N THR A 26 -7.78 -20.94 7.30
CA THR A 26 -8.85 -19.97 7.03
C THR A 26 -8.92 -18.86 8.07
N GLY A 27 -8.58 -19.14 9.34
CA GLY A 27 -8.51 -18.16 10.41
C GLY A 27 -7.36 -17.17 10.19
N PHE A 28 -6.20 -17.64 9.75
CA PHE A 28 -5.10 -16.76 9.35
C PHE A 28 -5.50 -15.82 8.22
N ARG A 29 -6.13 -16.36 7.16
CA ARG A 29 -6.67 -15.56 6.04
C ARG A 29 -7.63 -14.46 6.52
N LEU A 30 -8.60 -14.79 7.37
CA LEU A 30 -9.58 -13.82 7.87
C LEU A 30 -8.93 -12.72 8.72
N ILE A 31 -8.02 -13.08 9.63
CA ILE A 31 -7.29 -12.11 10.45
C ILE A 31 -6.45 -11.19 9.55
N TYR A 32 -5.81 -11.76 8.54
CA TYR A 32 -4.97 -11.03 7.59
C TYR A 32 -5.78 -10.03 6.75
N SER A 33 -6.91 -10.48 6.19
CA SER A 33 -7.83 -9.63 5.45
C SER A 33 -8.43 -8.52 6.34
N GLY A 34 -8.77 -8.86 7.59
CA GLY A 34 -9.25 -7.88 8.58
C GLY A 34 -8.19 -6.82 8.90
N LEU A 35 -6.92 -7.21 9.02
CA LEU A 35 -5.79 -6.31 9.21
C LEU A 35 -5.67 -5.31 8.04
N LEU A 36 -5.70 -5.80 6.80
CA LEU A 36 -5.61 -4.98 5.60
C LEU A 36 -6.77 -3.98 5.50
N ILE A 37 -8.01 -4.46 5.65
CA ILE A 37 -9.21 -3.62 5.58
C ILE A 37 -9.20 -2.60 6.72
N GLY A 38 -8.88 -3.04 7.94
CA GLY A 38 -8.79 -2.17 9.12
C GLY A 38 -7.74 -1.07 8.96
N GLY A 39 -6.57 -1.40 8.40
CA GLY A 39 -5.53 -0.41 8.08
C GLY A 39 -5.98 0.62 7.05
N LEU A 40 -6.71 0.21 6.02
CA LEU A 40 -7.25 1.09 4.99
C LEU A 40 -8.33 2.04 5.57
N ILE A 41 -9.23 1.53 6.40
CA ILE A 41 -10.26 2.32 7.08
C ILE A 41 -9.60 3.33 8.03
N ALA A 42 -8.63 2.90 8.84
CA ALA A 42 -7.91 3.79 9.75
C ALA A 42 -7.20 4.91 8.99
N TYR A 43 -6.56 4.59 7.85
CA TYR A 43 -5.92 5.58 6.98
C TYR A 43 -6.92 6.64 6.47
N LEU A 44 -8.09 6.21 5.97
CA LEU A 44 -9.14 7.12 5.49
C LEU A 44 -9.69 8.03 6.60
N LEU A 45 -9.88 7.49 7.82
CA LEU A 45 -10.38 8.26 8.96
C LEU A 45 -9.39 9.35 9.40
N ILE A 46 -8.08 9.06 9.37
CA ILE A 46 -7.03 10.03 9.70
C ILE A 46 -6.98 11.16 8.65
N MET A 47 -7.03 10.80 7.36
CA MET A 47 -7.05 11.79 6.27
C MET A 47 -8.25 12.73 6.31
N ARG A 48 -9.35 12.33 6.95
CA ARG A 48 -10.61 13.09 6.98
C ARG A 48 -10.66 14.18 8.06
N LYS A 49 -9.67 14.27 8.96
CA LYS A 49 -9.68 15.31 10.02
C LYS A 49 -9.32 16.69 9.45
N PRO A 50 -10.23 17.69 9.55
CA PRO A 50 -9.91 19.06 9.17
C PRO A 50 -9.09 19.71 10.29
N GLY A 51 -7.77 19.64 10.19
CA GLY A 51 -6.88 20.50 10.98
C GLY A 51 -6.72 21.87 10.33
N GLN A 52 -6.23 22.86 11.09
CA GLN A 52 -5.77 24.14 10.54
C GLN A 52 -4.55 23.86 9.64
N VAL A 53 -4.82 23.57 8.37
CA VAL A 53 -3.81 23.35 7.34
C VAL A 53 -3.42 24.74 6.83
N ASP A 54 -2.18 25.14 7.12
CA ASP A 54 -1.60 26.36 6.57
C ASP A 54 -1.57 26.28 5.04
N GLU A 55 -1.64 27.40 4.32
CA GLU A 55 -1.79 27.43 2.85
C GLU A 55 -0.67 26.63 2.15
N ARG A 56 0.50 26.57 2.79
CA ARG A 56 1.68 25.80 2.36
C ARG A 56 1.48 24.28 2.49
N ASP A 57 0.89 23.83 3.59
CA ASP A 57 0.58 22.41 3.80
C ASP A 57 -0.51 21.92 2.85
N ARG A 58 -1.42 22.82 2.45
CA ARG A 58 -2.47 22.53 1.47
C ARG A 58 -1.90 22.21 0.09
N LEU A 59 -0.85 22.91 -0.35
CA LEU A 59 -0.19 22.66 -1.63
C LEU A 59 0.60 21.34 -1.62
N ILE A 60 1.19 20.97 -0.49
CA ILE A 60 1.91 19.70 -0.32
C ILE A 60 0.90 18.54 -0.26
N MET A 61 -0.21 18.71 0.47
CA MET A 61 -1.32 17.76 0.55
C MET A 61 -2.03 17.52 -0.79
N CYS A 62 -2.08 18.49 -1.70
CA CYS A 62 -2.65 18.28 -3.04
C CYS A 62 -1.73 17.47 -3.97
N LYS A 63 -0.41 17.48 -3.75
CA LYS A 63 0.56 16.84 -4.66
C LYS A 63 0.99 15.43 -4.23
N ALA A 64 1.09 15.18 -2.91
CA ALA A 64 1.42 13.85 -2.39
C ALA A 64 0.46 12.72 -2.88
N PRO A 65 -0.86 12.94 -3.01
CA PRO A 65 -1.79 11.93 -3.52
C PRO A 65 -1.55 11.56 -4.99
N ALA A 66 -1.06 12.49 -5.82
CA ALA A 66 -0.77 12.20 -7.22
C ALA A 66 0.43 11.24 -7.35
N VAL A 67 1.50 11.46 -6.58
CA VAL A 67 2.67 10.55 -6.54
C VAL A 67 2.27 9.17 -6.03
N GLN A 68 1.44 9.13 -5.00
CA GLN A 68 0.89 7.91 -4.44
C GLN A 68 0.04 7.13 -5.46
N LEU A 69 -0.86 7.81 -6.18
CA LEU A 69 -1.70 7.21 -7.21
C LEU A 69 -0.86 6.59 -8.34
N TRP A 70 0.13 7.34 -8.85
CA TRP A 70 1.00 6.85 -9.92
C TRP A 70 1.83 5.64 -9.48
N ALA A 71 2.36 5.64 -8.25
CA ALA A 71 3.11 4.51 -7.73
C ALA A 71 2.25 3.24 -7.63
N VAL A 72 1.00 3.37 -7.18
CA VAL A 72 0.05 2.25 -7.12
C VAL A 72 -0.30 1.75 -8.52
N ILE A 73 -0.61 2.64 -9.47
CA ILE A 73 -0.92 2.26 -10.86
C ILE A 73 0.25 1.52 -11.50
N ILE A 74 1.47 2.05 -11.39
CA ILE A 74 2.67 1.41 -11.93
C ILE A 74 2.87 0.02 -11.32
N SER A 75 2.70 -0.10 -10.00
CA SER A 75 2.85 -1.38 -9.32
C SER A 75 1.80 -2.41 -9.77
N VAL A 76 0.54 -1.99 -9.97
CA VAL A 76 -0.51 -2.87 -10.52
C VAL A 76 -0.15 -3.32 -11.93
N VAL A 77 0.32 -2.41 -12.79
CA VAL A 77 0.72 -2.75 -14.17
C VAL A 77 1.88 -3.75 -14.18
N ILE A 78 2.89 -3.55 -13.34
CA ILE A 78 4.03 -4.48 -13.21
C ILE A 78 3.52 -5.88 -12.81
N TRP A 79 2.66 -5.97 -11.80
CA TRP A 79 2.11 -7.25 -11.37
C TRP A 79 1.23 -7.92 -12.42
N MET A 80 0.40 -7.13 -13.12
CA MET A 80 -0.45 -7.63 -14.20
C MET A 80 0.42 -8.27 -15.29
N ILE A 81 1.47 -7.59 -15.75
CA ILE A 81 2.39 -8.11 -16.77
C ILE A 81 3.13 -9.34 -16.24
N ALA A 82 3.75 -9.24 -15.06
CA ALA A 82 4.55 -10.33 -14.50
C ALA A 82 3.75 -11.62 -14.31
N LEU A 83 2.52 -11.53 -13.79
CA LEU A 83 1.67 -12.70 -13.60
C LEU A 83 1.11 -13.24 -14.90
N THR A 84 0.74 -12.36 -15.83
CA THR A 84 0.24 -12.80 -17.15
C THR A 84 1.31 -13.57 -17.89
N GLU A 85 2.55 -13.06 -17.93
CA GLU A 85 3.68 -13.74 -18.59
C GLU A 85 4.06 -15.04 -17.87
N SER A 86 4.06 -15.05 -16.54
CA SER A 86 4.47 -16.24 -15.77
C SER A 86 3.45 -17.37 -15.83
N TYR A 87 2.16 -17.04 -15.94
CA TYR A 87 1.05 -18.00 -15.86
C TYR A 87 0.28 -18.12 -17.19
N TRP A 88 0.83 -17.58 -18.29
CA TRP A 88 0.17 -17.57 -19.60
C TRP A 88 -0.19 -18.99 -20.05
N ASP A 89 0.79 -19.88 -19.98
CA ASP A 89 0.65 -21.27 -20.44
C ASP A 89 -0.23 -22.10 -19.50
N GLU A 90 -0.31 -21.71 -18.23
CA GLU A 90 -1.11 -22.40 -17.21
C GLU A 90 -2.60 -22.05 -17.33
N GLY A 91 -2.93 -20.90 -17.92
CA GLY A 91 -4.31 -20.44 -18.13
C GLY A 91 -5.05 -20.04 -16.85
N HIS A 92 -4.40 -20.09 -15.69
CA HIS A 92 -4.95 -19.69 -14.40
C HIS A 92 -3.85 -19.12 -13.49
N ILE A 93 -4.20 -18.13 -12.68
CA ILE A 93 -3.30 -17.54 -11.69
C ILE A 93 -3.64 -18.09 -10.31
N PRO A 94 -2.67 -18.65 -9.56
CA PRO A 94 -2.91 -19.13 -8.21
C PRO A 94 -3.45 -18.03 -7.29
N VAL A 95 -4.45 -18.40 -6.48
CA VAL A 95 -5.24 -17.48 -5.63
C VAL A 95 -4.38 -16.76 -4.58
N VAL A 96 -3.15 -17.23 -4.30
CA VAL A 96 -2.22 -16.55 -3.38
C VAL A 96 -1.65 -15.25 -3.94
N PHE A 97 -1.44 -15.15 -5.25
CA PHE A 97 -0.82 -13.97 -5.86
C PHE A 97 -1.63 -12.69 -5.68
N PRO A 98 -2.98 -12.68 -5.85
CA PRO A 98 -3.80 -11.54 -5.50
C PRO A 98 -3.57 -10.98 -4.08
N TYR A 99 -3.35 -11.85 -3.08
CA TYR A 99 -3.04 -11.41 -1.72
C TYR A 99 -1.65 -10.79 -1.62
N LEU A 100 -0.65 -11.37 -2.29
CA LEU A 100 0.71 -10.81 -2.35
C LEU A 100 0.74 -9.47 -3.08
N ILE A 101 -0.03 -9.33 -4.16
CA ILE A 101 -0.23 -8.07 -4.87
C ILE A 101 -0.84 -7.05 -3.90
N ALA A 102 -1.95 -7.37 -3.23
CA ALA A 102 -2.57 -6.45 -2.28
C ALA A 102 -1.59 -5.96 -1.20
N ASN A 103 -0.74 -6.85 -0.68
CA ASN A 103 0.31 -6.48 0.27
C ASN A 103 1.34 -5.54 -0.32
N SER A 104 1.87 -5.89 -1.49
CA SER A 104 2.86 -5.06 -2.17
C SER A 104 2.31 -3.66 -2.48
N LEU A 105 1.05 -3.56 -2.89
CA LEU A 105 0.38 -2.29 -3.15
C LEU A 105 0.22 -1.47 -1.88
N PHE A 106 -0.10 -2.11 -0.75
CA PHE A 106 -0.17 -1.41 0.54
C PHE A 106 1.17 -0.83 0.98
N ILE A 107 2.27 -1.56 0.74
CA ILE A 107 3.64 -1.12 0.99
C ILE A 107 4.00 0.04 0.06
N VAL A 108 3.81 -0.13 -1.25
CA VAL A 108 4.09 0.89 -2.27
C VAL A 108 3.31 2.17 -1.98
N ASN A 109 2.03 2.05 -1.66
CA ASN A 109 1.16 3.16 -1.31
C ASN A 109 1.69 3.95 -0.10
N THR A 110 2.14 3.25 0.95
CA THR A 110 2.71 3.87 2.15
C THR A 110 4.04 4.58 1.87
N LEU A 111 4.92 3.93 1.10
CA LEU A 111 6.22 4.49 0.74
C LEU A 111 6.05 5.71 -0.18
N ALA A 112 5.18 5.60 -1.19
CA ALA A 112 4.89 6.67 -2.13
C ALA A 112 4.25 7.89 -1.46
N HIS A 113 3.39 7.68 -0.46
CA HIS A 113 2.88 8.76 0.38
C HIS A 113 4.02 9.50 1.10
N SER A 114 4.95 8.75 1.72
CA SER A 114 6.11 9.32 2.43
C SER A 114 7.04 10.08 1.48
N ILE A 115 7.29 9.53 0.30
CA ILE A 115 8.09 10.15 -0.77
C ILE A 115 7.40 11.41 -1.31
N GLY A 116 6.08 11.37 -1.51
CA GLY A 116 5.28 12.50 -1.98
C GLY A 116 5.37 13.70 -1.05
N ILE A 117 5.38 13.48 0.26
CA ILE A 117 5.59 14.54 1.27
C ILE A 117 7.01 15.12 1.16
N LEU A 118 8.05 14.27 1.06
CA LEU A 118 9.45 14.71 0.93
C LEU A 118 9.68 15.55 -0.32
N ILE A 119 9.17 15.11 -1.48
CA ILE A 119 9.25 15.84 -2.76
C ILE A 119 8.53 17.19 -2.65
N GLY A 120 7.36 17.21 -1.99
CA GLY A 120 6.62 18.43 -1.72
C GLY A 120 7.44 19.45 -0.92
N TYR A 121 8.16 18.98 0.11
CA TYR A 121 9.01 19.82 0.96
C TYR A 121 10.21 20.41 0.21
N GLN A 122 10.94 19.59 -0.55
CA GLN A 122 12.14 20.03 -1.29
C GLN A 122 11.82 21.08 -2.36
N ARG A 123 10.70 20.92 -3.07
CA ARG A 123 10.30 21.88 -4.12
C ARG A 123 9.72 23.18 -3.56
N GLY A 124 9.13 23.13 -2.37
CA GLY A 124 8.65 24.31 -1.63
C GLY A 124 9.75 25.14 -0.96
N VAL A 125 10.98 24.61 -0.86
CA VAL A 125 12.18 25.36 -0.44
C VAL A 125 12.87 26.03 -1.63
N SER A 126 12.77 25.44 -2.84
CA SER A 126 13.41 25.98 -4.05
C SER A 126 12.75 27.24 -4.65
N HIS A 127 11.62 27.70 -4.11
CA HIS A 127 10.85 28.85 -4.62
C HIS A 127 10.68 29.98 -3.58
N GLY A 128 11.45 29.96 -2.48
CA GLY A 128 11.52 31.04 -1.49
C GLY A 128 12.96 31.55 -1.38
#